data_AF-A0A8T7A3Q3-F1
#
_entry.id   AF-A0A8T7A3Q3-F1
#
_cell.length_a   1.000
_cell.length_b   1.000
_cell.length_c   1.000
_cell.angle_alpha   90.00
_cell.angle_beta   90.00
_cell.angle_gamma   90.00
#
_symmetry.space_group_name_H-M   'P 1'
#
loop_
_entity.id
_entity.type
_entity.pdbx_description
1 polymer ?
#
loop_
_entity_poly.entity_id
_entity_poly.type
_entity_poly.pdbx_seq_one_letter_code
_entity_poly.pdbx_strand_id
1 'polypeptide(L)'
;MKLIIKYQAKPQQKDALEKELRSIILITRKAVGCVQCDLHVSMDNKLVFFFDMLWEKEQDWKNYTERKHMKDFYALTEGMVDTYDLCVSEY
;
A
#
# COMPACT_ATOMS: atom_id res chain seq x y z
N MET A 1 13.02 -8.61 -0.63
CA MET A 1 11.63 -9.02 -0.91
C MET A 1 10.90 -7.92 -1.65
N LYS A 2 10.44 -8.20 -2.87
CA LYS A 2 9.70 -7.25 -3.71
C LYS A 2 8.21 -7.59 -3.68
N LEU A 3 7.37 -6.58 -3.48
CA LEU A 3 5.93 -6.70 -3.34
C LEU A 3 5.22 -5.72 -4.27
N ILE A 4 4.12 -6.17 -4.86
CA ILE A 4 3.15 -5.32 -5.53
C ILE A 4 1.82 -5.43 -4.78
N ILE A 5 1.22 -4.29 -4.43
CA ILE A 5 -0.11 -4.27 -3.81
C ILE A 5 -1.06 -3.49 -4.68
N LYS A 6 -2.14 -4.13 -5.13
CA LYS A 6 -3.21 -3.47 -5.88
C LYS A 6 -4.34 -3.08 -4.94
N TYR A 7 -4.75 -1.82 -5.00
CA TYR A 7 -6.00 -1.35 -4.41
C TYR A 7 -6.92 -0.86 -5.51
N GLN A 8 -8.18 -1.25 -5.47
CA GLN A 8 -9.24 -0.59 -6.23
C GLN A 8 -10.12 0.16 -5.25
N ALA A 9 -10.30 1.46 -5.45
CA ALA A 9 -11.21 2.28 -4.66
C ALA A 9 -12.66 2.01 -5.06
N LYS A 10 -13.58 2.12 -4.11
CA LYS A 10 -14.99 2.37 -4.42
C LYS A 10 -15.10 3.72 -5.14
N PRO A 11 -15.95 3.89 -6.17
CA PRO A 11 -15.98 5.09 -6.99
C PRO A 11 -16.10 6.41 -6.21
N GLN A 12 -16.94 6.44 -5.17
CA GLN A 12 -17.18 7.61 -4.32
C GLN A 12 -16.06 7.87 -3.29
N GLN A 13 -15.14 6.92 -3.13
CA GLN A 13 -14.07 6.95 -2.12
C GLN A 13 -12.69 7.14 -2.75
N LYS A 14 -12.60 7.34 -4.07
CA LYS A 14 -11.33 7.42 -4.80
C LYS A 14 -10.37 8.46 -4.21
N ASP A 15 -10.83 9.69 -4.00
CA ASP A 15 -9.96 10.76 -3.49
C ASP A 15 -9.61 10.57 -2.01
N ALA A 16 -10.55 10.02 -1.22
CA ALA A 16 -10.31 9.69 0.18
C ALA A 16 -9.24 8.59 0.32
N LEU A 17 -9.39 7.49 -0.43
CA LEU A 17 -8.41 6.41 -0.44
C LEU A 17 -7.05 6.88 -0.96
N GLU A 18 -7.01 7.66 -2.05
CA GLU A 18 -5.76 8.19 -2.59
C GLU A 18 -5.00 9.03 -1.55
N LYS A 19 -5.72 9.87 -0.79
CA LYS A 19 -5.13 10.67 0.29
C LYS A 19 -4.47 9.79 1.35
N GLU A 20 -5.16 8.74 1.82
CA GLU A 20 -4.62 7.84 2.84
C GLU A 20 -3.48 6.97 2.29
N LEU A 21 -3.56 6.50 1.05
CA LEU A 21 -2.46 5.78 0.40
C LEU A 21 -1.22 6.66 0.26
N ARG A 22 -1.37 7.95 -0.04
CA ARG A 22 -0.23 8.87 -0.10
C ARG A 22 0.34 9.18 1.27
N SER A 23 -0.49 9.26 2.31
CA SER A 23 -0.03 9.53 3.68
C SER A 23 0.85 8.39 4.21
N ILE A 24 0.48 7.13 3.92
CA ILE A 24 1.22 5.97 4.44
C ILE A 24 2.60 5.82 3.77
N ILE A 25 2.77 6.19 2.49
CA ILE A 25 4.07 6.12 1.79
C ILE A 25 5.15 6.90 2.53
N LEU A 26 4.83 8.11 2.99
CA LEU A 26 5.80 9.00 3.64
C LEU A 26 6.34 8.37 4.93
N ILE A 27 5.52 7.56 5.60
CA ILE A 27 5.88 6.82 6.81
C ILE A 27 6.63 5.54 6.43
N THR A 28 6.13 4.78 5.44
CA THR A 28 6.71 3.52 4.97
C THR A 28 8.15 3.71 4.51
N ARG A 29 8.45 4.78 3.77
CA ARG A 29 9.82 5.09 3.29
C ARG A 29 10.84 5.32 4.41
N LYS A 30 10.40 5.59 5.64
CA LYS A 30 11.26 5.76 6.82
C LYS A 30 11.37 4.48 7.66
N ALA A 31 10.66 3.42 7.27
CA ALA A 31 10.68 2.17 8.01
C ALA A 31 12.03 1.45 7.83
N VAL A 32 12.51 0.84 8.92
CA VAL A 32 13.68 -0.04 8.90
C VAL A 32 13.47 -1.14 7.85
N GLY A 33 14.45 -1.31 6.96
CA GLY A 33 14.41 -2.32 5.90
C GLY A 33 13.57 -1.95 4.67
N CYS A 34 12.93 -0.78 4.62
CA CYS A 34 12.27 -0.31 3.40
C CYS A 34 13.31 0.31 2.45
N VAL A 35 13.48 -0.30 1.28
CA VAL A 35 14.41 0.17 0.23
C VAL A 35 13.67 1.03 -0.80
N GLN A 36 12.46 0.63 -1.16
CA GLN A 36 11.60 1.34 -2.11
C GLN A 36 10.14 1.24 -1.67
N CYS A 37 9.39 2.32 -1.86
CA CYS A 37 7.93 2.33 -1.72
C CYS A 37 7.38 3.45 -2.61
N ASP A 38 6.77 3.06 -3.71
CA ASP A 38 6.18 3.96 -4.69
C ASP A 38 4.71 3.66 -4.87
N LEU A 39 3.94 4.70 -5.18
CA LEU A 39 2.51 4.59 -5.49
C LEU A 39 2.29 5.00 -6.93
N HIS A 40 1.62 4.12 -7.65
CA HIS A 40 1.22 4.32 -9.03
C HIS A 40 -0.31 4.37 -9.09
N VAL A 41 -0.82 5.13 -10.05
CA VAL A 41 -2.24 5.15 -10.40
C VAL A 41 -2.36 4.57 -11.80
N SER A 42 -3.31 3.66 -12.01
CA SER A 42 -3.54 3.09 -13.34
C SER A 42 -3.88 4.19 -14.36
N MET A 43 -3.37 4.01 -15.58
CA MET A 43 -3.72 4.89 -16.69
C MET A 43 -5.14 4.61 -17.19
N ASP A 44 -5.53 3.34 -17.23
CA ASP A 44 -6.82 2.87 -17.78
C ASP A 44 -7.97 3.00 -16.79
N ASN A 45 -7.69 2.85 -15.48
CA ASN A 45 -8.71 2.96 -14.44
C ASN A 45 -8.21 3.78 -13.24
N LYS A 46 -8.65 5.03 -13.14
CA LYS A 46 -8.25 5.96 -12.06
C LYS A 46 -8.72 5.56 -10.65
N LEU A 47 -9.52 4.50 -10.53
CA LEU A 47 -9.86 3.89 -9.24
C LEU A 47 -8.79 2.90 -8.77
N VAL A 48 -7.85 2.51 -9.62
CA VAL A 48 -6.85 1.48 -9.32
C VAL A 48 -5.50 2.11 -9.01
N PHE A 49 -4.96 1.70 -7.87
CA PHE A 49 -3.67 2.12 -7.33
C PHE A 49 -2.77 0.89 -7.15
N PHE A 50 -1.46 1.10 -7.30
CA PHE A 50 -0.46 0.07 -7.04
C PHE A 50 0.61 0.60 -6.11
N PHE A 51 0.88 -0.09 -5.00
CA PHE A 51 2.17 0.03 -4.34
C PHE A 51 3.18 -0.86 -5.02
N ASP A 52 4.32 -0.29 -5.40
CA ASP A 52 5.53 -1.03 -5.72
C ASP A 52 6.54 -0.86 -4.58
N MET A 53 6.87 -1.95 -3.89
CA MET A 53 7.70 -1.91 -2.69
C MET A 53 8.83 -2.91 -2.73
N LEU A 54 10.00 -2.47 -2.27
CA LEU A 54 11.15 -3.32 -2.03
C LEU A 54 11.56 -3.22 -0.56
N TRP A 55 11.66 -4.37 0.08
CA TRP A 55 12.13 -4.53 1.45
C TRP A 55 13.41 -5.36 1.46
N GLU A 56 14.34 -5.06 2.38
CA GLU A 56 15.56 -5.84 2.57
C GLU A 56 15.22 -7.30 2.87
N LYS A 57 14.31 -7.54 3.83
CA LYS A 57 13.89 -8.87 4.26
C LYS A 57 12.38 -8.93 4.45
N GLU A 58 11.84 -10.15 4.33
CA GLU A 58 10.41 -10.41 4.62
C GLU A 58 10.04 -10.04 6.06
N GLN A 59 10.94 -10.28 7.02
CA GLN A 59 10.70 -9.95 8.42
C GLN A 59 10.52 -8.46 8.68
N ASP A 60 11.23 -7.59 7.95
CA ASP A 60 11.12 -6.14 8.11
C ASP A 60 9.73 -5.65 7.68
N TRP A 61 9.21 -6.19 6.58
CA TRP A 61 7.85 -5.92 6.13
C TRP A 61 6.80 -6.45 7.11
N LYS A 62 6.92 -7.72 7.57
CA LYS A 62 6.00 -8.29 8.56
C LYS A 62 5.93 -7.44 9.82
N ASN A 63 7.10 -7.13 10.39
CA ASN A 63 7.23 -6.26 11.57
C ASN A 63 6.63 -4.87 11.33
N TYR A 64 6.79 -4.31 10.12
CA TYR A 64 6.20 -3.03 9.76
C TYR A 64 4.67 -3.09 9.72
N THR A 65 4.09 -4.10 9.07
CA THR A 65 2.64 -4.26 8.92
C THR A 65 1.90 -4.51 10.25
N GLU A 66 2.61 -4.99 11.28
CA GLU A 66 2.04 -5.19 12.61
C GLU A 66 1.96 -3.92 13.47
N ARG A 67 2.62 -2.83 13.06
CA ARG A 67 2.66 -1.57 13.81
C ARG A 67 1.27 -0.94 13.91
N LYS A 68 1.04 -0.20 14.99
CA LYS A 68 -0.26 0.43 15.28
C LYS A 68 -0.77 1.29 14.11
N HIS A 69 0.06 2.14 13.52
CA HIS A 69 -0.35 3.01 12.41
C HIS A 69 -0.78 2.23 11.16
N MET A 70 -0.21 1.05 10.91
CA MET A 70 -0.65 0.19 9.80
C MET A 70 -2.01 -0.43 10.09
N LYS A 71 -2.24 -0.90 11.32
CA LYS A 71 -3.56 -1.38 11.76
C LYS A 71 -4.63 -0.30 11.66
N ASP A 72 -4.30 0.91 12.12
CA ASP A 72 -5.19 2.08 12.02
C ASP A 72 -5.48 2.43 10.56
N PHE A 73 -4.46 2.40 9.69
CA PHE A 73 -4.60 2.62 8.25
C PHE A 73 -5.52 1.58 7.58
N TYR A 74 -5.35 0.29 7.88
CA TYR A 74 -6.22 -0.76 7.33
C TYR A 74 -7.67 -0.58 7.79
N ALA A 75 -7.90 -0.31 9.07
CA ALA A 75 -9.26 -0.07 9.58
C ALA A 75 -9.91 1.18 8.96
N LEU A 76 -9.15 2.26 8.77
CA LEU A 76 -9.64 3.49 8.14
C LEU A 76 -10.04 3.26 6.67
N THR A 77 -9.25 2.47 5.95
CA THR A 77 -9.41 2.27 4.50
C THR A 77 -10.31 1.09 4.12
N GLU A 78 -10.67 0.21 5.05
CA GLU A 78 -11.54 -0.96 4.82
C GLU A 78 -12.84 -0.59 4.07
N GLY A 79 -13.50 0.50 4.49
CA GLY A 79 -14.72 0.97 3.86
C GLY A 79 -14.53 1.60 2.47
N MET A 80 -13.30 1.97 2.11
CA MET A 80 -12.94 2.71 0.90
C MET A 80 -12.50 1.79 -0.25
N VAL A 81 -12.00 0.59 0.08
CA VAL A 81 -11.46 -0.38 -0.88
C VAL A 81 -12.57 -1.30 -1.40
N ASP A 82 -12.59 -1.50 -2.71
CA ASP A 82 -13.46 -2.43 -3.43
C ASP A 82 -12.76 -3.78 -3.64
N THR A 83 -11.53 -3.76 -4.14
CA THR A 83 -10.69 -4.97 -4.28
C THR A 83 -9.27 -4.72 -3.80
N TYR A 84 -8.67 -5.76 -3.20
CA TYR A 84 -7.29 -5.75 -2.71
C TYR A 84 -6.57 -6.99 -3.22
N ASP A 85 -5.32 -6.83 -3.68
CA ASP A 85 -4.45 -7.96 -4.05
C ASP A 85 -3.02 -7.69 -3.60
N LEU A 86 -2.36 -8.71 -3.05
CA LEU A 86 -0.98 -8.66 -2.56
C LEU A 86 -0.16 -9.71 -3.29
N CYS A 87 0.78 -9.26 -4.11
CA CYS A 87 1.64 -10.13 -4.89
C CYS A 87 3.08 -10.05 -4.38
N VAL A 88 3.77 -11.18 -4.33
CA VAL A 88 5.22 -11.26 -4.12
C VAL A 88 5.87 -11.51 -5.47
N SER A 89 6.98 -10.83 -5.74
CA SER A 89 7.77 -11.10 -6.95
C SER A 89 8.62 -12.36 -6.75
N GLU A 90 8.58 -13.25 -7.74
CA GLU A 90 9.30 -14.54 -7.71
C GLU A 90 10.60 -14.55 -8.53
N TYR A 91 10.92 -13.46 -9.25
CA TYR A 91 12.06 -13.39 -10.19
C TYR A 91 12.81 -12.06 -10.07
#